data_AF-A0A926CHC5-F1
#
_entry.id   AF-A0A926CHC5-F1
#
_cell.length_a   1.000
_cell.length_b   1.000
_cell.length_c   1.000
_cell.angle_alpha   90.00
_cell.angle_beta   90.00
_cell.angle_gamma   90.00
#
_symmetry.space_group_name_H-M   'P 1'
#
loop_
_entity.id
_entity.type
_entity.pdbx_description
1 polymer ?
#
loop_
_entity_poly.entity_id
_entity_poly.type
_entity_poly.pdbx_seq_one_letter_code
_entity_poly.pdbx_strand_id
1 'polypeptide(L)' 'MKRQAGSTQRVGRIYRFSVNGADYAAFIWQNGVQFRGRVEGQPQIPLCTARTAIAVRDALQQALVAQATT' A
#
# COMPACT_ATOMS: atom_id res chain seq x y z
N MET A 1 27.70 -9.82 -17.45
CA MET A 1 26.23 -9.77 -17.58
C MET A 1 25.71 -8.64 -16.70
N LYS A 2 25.22 -7.55 -17.29
CA LYS A 2 24.84 -6.32 -16.56
C LYS A 2 23.56 -6.59 -15.77
N ARG A 3 23.58 -6.41 -14.44
CA ARG A 3 22.37 -6.40 -13.61
C ARG A 3 21.60 -5.13 -13.94
N GLN A 4 20.78 -5.18 -15.00
CA GLN A 4 19.75 -4.18 -15.23
C GLN A 4 18.80 -4.28 -14.04
N ALA A 5 19.00 -3.40 -13.05
CA ALA A 5 17.95 -3.03 -12.12
C ALA A 5 16.86 -2.35 -12.96
N GLY A 6 16.07 -3.15 -13.66
CA GLY A 6 14.89 -2.68 -14.35
C GLY A 6 14.04 -2.01 -13.28
N SER A 7 13.86 -0.69 -13.40
CA SER A 7 12.87 0.04 -12.62
C SER A 7 11.58 -0.76 -12.73
N THR A 8 11.19 -1.43 -11.66
CA THR A 8 9.96 -2.22 -11.66
C THR A 8 8.84 -1.20 -11.69
N GLN A 9 8.42 -0.79 -12.89
CA GLN A 9 7.22 -0.01 -13.10
C GLN A 9 6.06 -0.90 -12.68
N ARG A 10 5.66 -0.74 -11.43
CA ARG A 10 4.49 -1.39 -10.89
C ARG A 10 3.29 -0.62 -11.42
N VAL A 11 2.51 -1.25 -12.29
CA VAL A 11 1.23 -0.70 -12.71
C VAL A 11 0.25 -0.94 -11.57
N GLY A 12 -0.20 0.14 -10.96
CA GLY A 12 -1.09 0.12 -9.81
C GLY A 12 -2.04 1.30 -9.82
N ARG A 13 -2.96 1.31 -8.86
CA ARG A 13 -3.95 2.39 -8.68
C ARG A 13 -3.77 3.03 -7.32
N ILE A 14 -3.97 4.35 -7.28
CA ILE A 14 -4.01 5.09 -6.03
C ILE A 14 -5.42 5.00 -5.45
N TYR A 15 -5.50 4.59 -4.19
CA TYR A 15 -6.71 4.55 -3.38
C TYR A 15 -6.61 5.62 -2.31
N ARG A 16 -7.55 6.55 -2.30
CA ARG A 16 -7.64 7.59 -1.26
C ARG A 16 -8.65 7.17 -0.20
N PHE A 17 -8.33 7.40 1.05
CA PHE A 17 -9.20 7.11 2.19
C PHE A 17 -8.79 7.98 3.38
N SER A 18 -9.70 8.20 4.30
CA SER A 18 -9.48 9.05 5.47
C SER A 18 -9.44 8.19 6.74
N VAL A 19 -8.47 8.46 7.62
CA VAL A 19 -8.29 7.77 8.92
C VAL A 19 -8.10 8.82 9.99
N ASN A 20 -8.90 8.77 11.07
CA ASN A 20 -8.83 9.72 12.19
C ASN A 20 -8.84 11.20 11.76
N GLY A 21 -9.58 11.54 10.69
CA GLY A 21 -9.68 12.90 10.17
C GLY A 21 -8.51 13.35 9.29
N ALA A 22 -7.52 12.50 9.03
CA ALA A 22 -6.44 12.74 8.08
C ALA A 22 -6.66 11.96 6.78
N ASP A 23 -6.36 12.59 5.64
CA ASP A 23 -6.46 11.97 4.33
C ASP A 23 -5.16 11.27 3.93
N TYR A 24 -5.29 10.03 3.48
CA TYR A 24 -4.18 9.19 3.06
C TYR A 24 -4.38 8.69 1.63
N ALA A 25 -3.26 8.44 0.96
CA ALA A 25 -3.22 7.81 -0.35
C ALA A 25 -2.43 6.50 -0.25
N ALA A 26 -3.02 5.38 -0.66
CA ALA A 26 -2.33 4.12 -0.82
C ALA A 26 -2.10 3.80 -2.29
N PHE A 27 -0.85 3.47 -2.63
CA PHE A 27 -0.54 2.90 -3.93
C PHE A 27 -0.66 1.38 -3.86
N ILE A 28 -1.58 0.81 -4.63
CA ILE A 28 -1.87 -0.63 -4.65
C ILE A 28 -1.64 -1.16 -6.06
N TRP A 29 -0.82 -2.19 -6.20
CA TRP A 29 -0.48 -2.82 -7.47
C TRP A 29 -0.67 -4.34 -7.40
N GLN A 30 -0.88 -4.95 -8.56
CA GLN A 30 -0.96 -6.41 -8.67
C GLN A 30 0.44 -7.02 -8.69
N ASN A 31 0.59 -8.13 -7.98
CA ASN A 31 1.81 -8.92 -7.92
C ASN A 31 1.45 -10.41 -8.06
N GLY A 32 1.42 -10.89 -9.30
CA GLY A 32 0.92 -12.24 -9.62
C GLY A 32 -0.58 -12.35 -9.38
N VAL A 33 -0.99 -13.32 -8.54
CA VAL A 33 -2.39 -13.54 -8.13
C VAL A 33 -2.79 -12.74 -6.88
N GLN A 34 -1.87 -11.94 -6.34
CA GLN A 34 -2.09 -11.13 -5.14
C GLN A 34 -1.99 -9.65 -5.46
N PHE A 35 -2.45 -8.83 -4.53
CA PHE A 35 -2.28 -7.39 -4.51
C PHE A 35 -1.34 -7.02 -3.38
N ARG A 36 -0.52 -6.01 -3.64
CA ARG A 36 0.36 -5.40 -2.64
C ARG A 36 0.09 -3.91 -2.60
N GLY A 37 0.26 -3.30 -1.43
CA GLY A 37 0.05 -1.87 -1.30
C GLY A 37 0.86 -1.27 -0.18
N ARG A 38 1.08 0.04 -0.32
CA ARG A 38 1.76 0.88 0.67
C ARG A 38 1.03 2.21 0.78
N VAL A 39 1.13 2.85 1.94
CA VAL A 39 0.66 4.23 2.12
C VAL A 39 1.77 5.18 1.63
N GLU A 40 1.42 6.10 0.75
CA GLU A 40 2.34 7.11 0.24
C GLU A 40 2.67 8.12 1.35
N GLY A 41 3.95 8.46 1.49
CA GLY A 41 4.43 9.38 2.53
C GLY A 41 4.51 8.80 3.96
N GLN A 42 4.16 7.52 4.16
CA GLN A 42 4.14 6.86 5.46
C GLN A 42 5.01 5.58 5.44
N PRO A 43 6.35 5.70 5.37
CA PRO A 43 7.26 4.56 5.28
C PRO A 43 7.23 3.64 6.52
N GLN A 44 6.80 4.17 7.67
CA GLN A 44 6.58 3.40 8.90
C GLN A 44 5.43 2.38 8.79
N ILE A 45 4.48 2.59 7.87
CA ILE A 45 3.38 1.65 7.67
C ILE A 45 3.90 0.48 6.83
N PRO A 46 3.86 -0.74 7.38
CA PRO A 46 4.36 -1.90 6.66
C PRO A 46 3.56 -2.13 5.37
N LEU A 47 4.24 -2.69 4.37
CA LEU A 47 3.59 -3.10 3.14
C LEU A 47 2.56 -4.19 3.42
N CYS A 48 1.33 -4.01 2.95
CA CYS A 48 0.27 -5.00 3.07
C CYS A 48 0.15 -5.83 1.79
N THR A 49 -0.22 -7.10 1.95
CA THR A 49 -0.49 -8.04 0.84
C THR A 49 -1.82 -8.74 1.08
N ALA A 50 -2.67 -8.81 0.06
CA ALA A 50 -3.95 -9.53 0.13
C ALA A 50 -4.37 -10.07 -1.24
N ARG A 51 -5.47 -10.84 -1.30
CA ARG A 51 -6.00 -11.40 -2.56
C ARG A 51 -6.76 -10.40 -3.42
N THR A 52 -7.19 -9.26 -2.85
CA THR A 52 -7.90 -8.19 -3.56
C THR A 52 -7.32 -6.83 -3.18
N ALA A 53 -7.43 -5.85 -4.08
CA ALA A 53 -6.98 -4.49 -3.82
C ALA A 53 -7.72 -3.86 -2.63
N ILE A 54 -9.01 -4.16 -2.44
CA ILE A 54 -9.81 -3.68 -1.32
C ILE A 54 -9.28 -4.23 0.01
N ALA A 55 -8.98 -5.52 0.08
CA ALA A 55 -8.42 -6.11 1.30
C ALA A 55 -7.04 -5.52 1.66
N VAL A 56 -6.23 -5.15 0.65
CA VAL A 56 -4.98 -4.41 0.88
C VAL A 56 -5.27 -3.02 1.47
N ARG A 57 -6.22 -2.29 0.91
CA ARG A 57 -6.62 -0.96 1.41
C ARG A 57 -7.08 -1.05 2.87
N ASP A 58 -7.97 -1.99 3.17
CA ASP A 58 -8.53 -2.13 4.52
C ASP A 58 -7.45 -2.52 5.54
N ALA A 59 -6.50 -3.39 5.15
CA ALA A 59 -5.35 -3.72 6.00
C ALA A 59 -4.42 -2.50 6.26
N LEU A 60 -4.17 -1.67 5.23
CA LEU A 60 -3.38 -0.44 5.39
C LEU A 60 -4.10 0.56 6.30
N GLN A 61 -5.43 0.64 6.21
CA GLN A 61 -6.24 1.47 7.08
C GLN A 61 -6.12 1.03 8.55
N GLN A 62 -6.22 -0.28 8.81
CA GLN A 62 -6.03 -0.82 10.16
C GLN A 62 -4.62 -0.56 10.70
N ALA A 63 -3.59 -0.68 9.86
CA ALA A 63 -2.21 -0.40 10.26
C ALA A 63 -2.00 1.08 10.65
N LEU A 64 -2.65 2.00 9.92
CA LEU A 64 -2.65 3.44 10.25
C LEU A 64 -3.35 3.72 11.59
N VAL A 65 -4.50 3.08 11.84
CA VAL A 65 -5.21 3.21 13.13
C VAL A 65 -4.35 2.70 14.28
N ALA A 66 -3.70 1.54 14.11
CA ALA A 66 -2.82 0.97 15.12
C ALA A 66 -1.63 1.88 15.46
N GLN A 67 -1.02 2.50 14.44
CA GLN A 67 0.06 3.48 14.66
C GLN A 67 -0.40 4.76 15.35
N ALA A 68 -1.59 5.28 15.02
CA ALA A 68 -2.11 6.49 15.66
C ALA A 68 -2.46 6.30 17.15
N THR A 69 -2.51 5.05 17.63
CA THR A 69 -2.85 4.72 19.02
C THR A 69 -1.61 4.51 19.90
N THR A 70 -0.40 4.58 19.33
CA THR A 70 0.88 4.43 20.05
C THR A 70 1.56 5.78 20.20
#